data_AF-A0A3C2AED1-F1
#
_entry.id   AF-A0A3C2AED1-F1
#
_cell.length_a   1.000
_cell.length_b   1.000
_cell.length_c   1.000
_cell.angle_alpha   90.00
_cell.angle_beta   90.00
_cell.angle_gamma   90.00
#
_symmetry.space_group_name_H-M   'P 1'
#
loop_
_entity.id
_entity.type
_entity.pdbx_description
1 polymer ?
#
loop_
_entity_poly.entity_id
_entity_poly.type
_entity_poly.pdbx_seq_one_letter_code
_entity_poly.pdbx_strand_id
1 'polypeptide(L)'
;MYKINTLFHVILISTFFYLFPPQVFSLNEDTSQLDTLLFVSVSEERKGFINEIEEAVKNEKKHIQEILDSQTDRASRNLIIIAGAIIIPVSLFLLLWILKFLFNISFSIIRYLFSVSVSGVGAISKRLKDANQYKEEVVEETDKPKRKPMKLGEILINFVSRSVTSEHINMALNEQKKNSDRPLIGQLLIRLGFATAVEVDAALKIQGKKADKNKT
;
A
#
# COMPACT_ATOMS: atom_id res chain seq x y z
N MET A 1 -29.89 -20.09 -19.20
CA MET A 1 -30.81 -21.18 -18.79
C MET A 1 -31.82 -20.58 -17.80
N TYR A 2 -32.92 -20.01 -18.29
CA TYR A 2 -33.90 -19.31 -17.45
C TYR A 2 -34.89 -20.30 -16.86
N LYS A 3 -34.88 -20.48 -15.54
CA LYS A 3 -36.01 -21.07 -14.80
C LYS A 3 -37.16 -20.07 -14.87
N ILE A 4 -38.03 -20.22 -15.87
CA ILE A 4 -39.31 -19.53 -15.90
C ILE A 4 -40.07 -19.94 -14.64
N ASN A 5 -40.48 -18.93 -13.88
CA ASN A 5 -40.96 -19.05 -12.51
C ASN A 5 -42.28 -19.83 -12.53
N THR A 6 -42.26 -21.12 -12.21
CA THR A 6 -43.42 -22.03 -12.20
C THR A 6 -44.59 -21.48 -11.39
N LEU A 7 -44.28 -20.63 -10.41
CA LEU A 7 -45.25 -19.91 -9.60
C LEU A 7 -46.17 -18.98 -10.40
N PHE A 8 -45.67 -18.36 -11.47
CA PHE A 8 -46.45 -17.39 -12.25
C PHE A 8 -47.56 -18.07 -13.07
N HIS A 9 -47.29 -19.26 -13.63
CA HIS A 9 -48.30 -20.02 -14.35
C HIS A 9 -49.40 -20.57 -13.43
N VAL A 10 -49.05 -20.99 -12.21
CA VAL A 10 -50.05 -21.45 -11.23
C VAL A 10 -50.97 -20.30 -10.82
N ILE A 11 -50.43 -19.10 -10.61
CA ILE A 11 -51.24 -17.92 -10.30
C ILE A 11 -52.19 -17.61 -11.45
N LEU A 12 -51.69 -17.56 -12.70
CA LEU A 12 -52.49 -17.17 -13.86
C LEU A 12 -53.61 -18.18 -14.17
N ILE A 13 -53.34 -19.48 -14.02
CA ILE A 13 -54.37 -20.54 -14.15
C ILE A 13 -55.41 -20.39 -13.03
N SER A 14 -54.97 -20.13 -11.80
CA SER A 14 -55.89 -19.93 -10.66
C SER A 14 -56.80 -18.72 -10.87
N THR A 15 -56.27 -17.57 -11.32
CA THR A 15 -57.10 -16.38 -11.60
C THR A 15 -58.07 -16.63 -12.75
N PHE A 16 -57.67 -17.40 -13.76
CA PHE A 16 -58.56 -17.75 -14.87
C PHE A 16 -59.77 -18.58 -14.40
N PHE A 17 -59.55 -19.59 -13.56
CA PHE A 17 -60.65 -20.38 -12.96
C PHE A 17 -61.51 -19.55 -11.99
N TYR A 18 -60.94 -18.52 -11.37
CA TYR A 18 -61.68 -17.64 -10.47
C TYR A 18 -62.57 -16.64 -11.21
N LEU A 19 -62.13 -16.15 -12.37
CA LEU A 19 -62.90 -15.22 -13.21
C LEU A 19 -64.02 -15.89 -14.02
N PHE A 20 -63.86 -17.18 -14.33
CA PHE A 20 -64.84 -17.94 -15.12
C PHE A 20 -65.44 -19.08 -14.28
N PRO A 21 -66.48 -18.82 -13.47
CA PRO A 21 -67.10 -19.86 -12.67
C PRO A 21 -67.63 -20.99 -13.58
N PRO A 22 -67.51 -22.27 -13.17
CA PRO A 22 -67.83 -23.44 -14.00
C PRO A 22 -69.29 -23.51 -14.47
N GLN A 23 -70.16 -22.66 -13.93
CA GLN A 23 -71.58 -22.57 -14.27
C GLN A 23 -71.84 -21.93 -15.65
N VAL A 24 -70.83 -21.27 -16.25
CA VAL A 24 -70.94 -20.71 -17.61
C VAL A 24 -70.79 -21.81 -18.70
N PHE A 25 -70.37 -23.03 -18.32
CA PHE A 25 -70.15 -24.15 -19.23
C PHE A 25 -71.28 -25.20 -19.18
N SER A 26 -72.55 -24.80 -19.06
CA SER A 26 -73.65 -25.71 -19.39
C SER A 26 -73.77 -25.82 -20.91
N LEU A 27 -72.97 -26.70 -21.49
CA LEU A 27 -73.10 -27.08 -22.90
C LEU A 27 -74.44 -27.80 -23.07
N ASN A 28 -75.38 -27.11 -23.71
CA ASN A 28 -76.63 -27.65 -24.19
C ASN A 28 -76.27 -28.68 -25.29
N GLU A 29 -76.67 -29.95 -25.14
CA GLU A 29 -76.21 -31.07 -26.00
C GLU A 29 -76.73 -31.02 -27.46
N ASP A 30 -77.51 -30.01 -27.83
CA ASP A 30 -78.20 -29.92 -29.13
C ASP A 30 -77.54 -29.01 -30.19
N THR A 31 -76.27 -28.60 -30.02
CA THR A 31 -75.53 -27.75 -31.01
C THR A 31 -74.42 -28.46 -31.78
N SER A 32 -74.36 -29.80 -31.71
CA SER A 32 -73.26 -30.64 -32.23
C SER A 32 -72.86 -30.46 -33.70
N GLN A 33 -73.66 -29.77 -34.52
CA GLN A 33 -73.33 -29.50 -35.94
C GLN A 33 -72.95 -28.05 -36.25
N LEU A 34 -73.30 -27.07 -35.42
CA LEU A 34 -72.94 -25.66 -35.62
C LEU A 34 -71.63 -25.28 -34.91
N ASP A 35 -71.30 -25.95 -33.81
CA ASP A 35 -70.06 -25.71 -33.07
C ASP A 35 -68.81 -26.16 -33.84
N THR A 36 -68.91 -27.21 -34.66
CA THR A 36 -67.73 -27.74 -35.38
C THR A 36 -67.21 -26.79 -36.45
N LEU A 37 -68.07 -26.03 -37.14
CA LEU A 37 -67.65 -25.07 -38.17
C LEU A 37 -67.23 -23.72 -37.59
N LEU A 38 -67.89 -23.24 -36.52
CA LEU A 38 -67.50 -22.00 -35.84
C LEU A 38 -66.18 -22.17 -35.08
N PHE A 39 -65.94 -23.34 -34.48
CA PHE A 39 -64.71 -23.66 -33.75
C PHE A 39 -63.49 -23.79 -34.69
N VAL A 40 -63.68 -24.31 -35.91
CA VAL A 40 -62.60 -24.40 -36.91
C VAL A 40 -62.20 -23.01 -37.41
N SER A 41 -63.14 -22.12 -37.71
CA SER A 41 -62.84 -20.74 -38.15
C SER A 41 -62.18 -19.90 -37.06
N VAL A 42 -62.65 -19.99 -35.80
CA VAL A 42 -62.02 -19.31 -34.66
C VAL A 42 -60.61 -19.86 -34.37
N SER A 43 -60.32 -21.12 -34.74
CA SER A 43 -59.02 -21.72 -34.52
C SER A 43 -57.92 -21.19 -35.45
N GLU A 44 -58.24 -20.81 -36.69
CA GLU A 44 -57.25 -20.28 -37.64
C GLU A 44 -56.87 -18.83 -37.31
N GLU A 45 -57.85 -18.00 -36.98
CA GLU A 45 -57.62 -16.60 -36.57
C GLU A 45 -56.81 -16.54 -35.25
N ARG A 46 -57.08 -17.45 -34.31
CA ARG A 46 -56.27 -17.58 -33.09
C ARG A 46 -54.83 -18.01 -33.36
N LYS A 47 -54.57 -18.87 -34.34
CA LYS A 47 -53.19 -19.28 -34.68
C LYS A 47 -52.37 -18.11 -35.22
N GLY A 48 -52.99 -17.26 -36.05
CA GLY A 48 -52.35 -16.04 -36.54
C GLY A 48 -51.95 -15.10 -35.41
N PHE A 49 -52.89 -14.82 -34.50
CA PHE A 49 -52.64 -13.97 -33.33
C PHE A 49 -51.58 -14.54 -32.37
N ILE A 50 -51.59 -15.86 -32.14
CA ILE A 50 -50.57 -16.52 -31.30
C ILE A 50 -49.16 -16.40 -31.93
N ASN A 51 -49.05 -16.56 -33.25
CA ASN A 51 -47.77 -16.41 -33.95
C ASN A 51 -47.26 -14.96 -33.87
N GLU A 52 -48.15 -13.97 -34.01
CA GLU A 52 -47.78 -12.55 -33.87
C GLU A 52 -47.30 -12.22 -32.45
N ILE A 53 -47.95 -12.76 -31.42
CA ILE A 53 -47.48 -12.65 -30.03
C ILE A 53 -46.13 -13.35 -29.86
N GLU A 54 -45.93 -14.53 -30.41
CA GLU A 54 -44.67 -15.26 -30.29
C GLU A 54 -43.52 -14.49 -30.95
N GLU A 55 -43.74 -13.92 -32.13
CA GLU A 55 -42.76 -13.05 -32.80
C GLU A 55 -42.49 -11.77 -32.00
N ALA A 56 -43.52 -11.11 -31.47
CA ALA A 56 -43.35 -9.93 -30.63
C ALA A 56 -42.52 -10.23 -29.38
N VAL A 57 -42.82 -11.33 -28.68
CA VAL A 57 -42.07 -11.78 -27.50
C VAL A 57 -40.63 -12.15 -27.86
N LYS A 58 -40.41 -12.78 -29.01
CA LYS A 58 -39.06 -13.13 -29.48
C LYS A 58 -38.24 -11.87 -29.80
N ASN A 59 -38.84 -10.88 -30.43
CA ASN A 59 -38.20 -9.60 -30.72
C ASN A 59 -37.87 -8.82 -29.44
N GLU A 60 -38.80 -8.78 -28.49
CA GLU A 60 -38.56 -8.12 -27.19
C GLU A 60 -37.44 -8.82 -26.40
N LYS A 61 -37.42 -10.17 -26.36
CA LYS A 61 -36.32 -10.92 -25.74
C LYS A 61 -34.97 -10.62 -26.37
N LYS A 62 -34.91 -10.51 -27.71
CA LYS A 62 -33.68 -10.14 -28.42
C LYS A 62 -33.22 -8.73 -28.01
N HIS A 63 -34.15 -7.78 -27.95
CA HIS A 63 -33.83 -6.40 -27.56
C HIS A 63 -33.32 -6.30 -26.12
N ILE A 64 -33.95 -7.00 -25.17
CA ILE A 64 -33.51 -7.06 -23.77
C ILE A 64 -32.11 -7.69 -23.68
N GLN A 65 -31.84 -8.73 -24.46
CA GLN A 65 -30.52 -9.37 -24.48
C GLN A 65 -29.44 -8.41 -25.00
N GLU A 66 -29.71 -7.67 -26.08
CA GLU A 66 -28.79 -6.67 -26.62
C GLU A 66 -28.48 -5.55 -25.61
N ILE A 67 -29.48 -5.10 -24.83
CA ILE A 67 -29.28 -4.12 -23.76
C ILE A 67 -28.40 -4.72 -22.65
N LEU A 68 -28.65 -5.96 -22.25
CA LEU A 68 -27.90 -6.62 -21.17
C LEU A 68 -26.44 -6.83 -21.57
N ASP A 69 -26.19 -7.25 -22.81
CA ASP A 69 -24.85 -7.44 -23.34
C ASP A 69 -24.10 -6.09 -23.42
N SER A 70 -24.79 -5.01 -23.84
CA SER A 70 -24.22 -3.66 -23.84
C SER A 70 -23.85 -3.15 -22.45
N GLN A 71 -24.70 -3.39 -21.45
CA GLN A 71 -24.42 -2.99 -20.06
C GLN A 71 -23.26 -3.80 -19.47
N THR A 72 -23.21 -5.10 -19.75
CA THR A 72 -22.13 -5.99 -19.29
C THR A 72 -20.78 -5.56 -19.85
N ASP A 73 -20.74 -5.18 -21.13
CA ASP A 73 -19.53 -4.70 -21.79
C ASP A 73 -19.07 -3.31 -21.28
N ARG A 74 -20.00 -2.41 -20.93
CA ARG A 74 -19.64 -1.16 -20.26
C ARG A 74 -19.09 -1.39 -18.85
N ALA A 75 -19.69 -2.31 -18.10
CA ALA A 75 -19.25 -2.64 -16.74
C ALA A 75 -17.85 -3.27 -16.74
N SER A 76 -17.57 -4.18 -17.67
CA SER A 76 -16.25 -4.82 -17.79
C SER A 76 -15.15 -3.82 -18.12
N ARG A 77 -15.40 -2.88 -19.04
CA ARG A 77 -14.46 -1.82 -19.41
C ARG A 77 -14.14 -0.90 -18.24
N ASN A 78 -15.16 -0.48 -17.48
CA ASN A 78 -14.96 0.35 -16.29
C ASN A 78 -14.17 -0.38 -15.20
N LEU A 79 -14.43 -1.68 -14.99
CA LEU A 79 -13.70 -2.50 -14.03
C LEU A 79 -12.21 -2.58 -14.38
N ILE A 80 -11.88 -2.78 -15.66
CA ILE A 80 -10.48 -2.85 -16.12
C ILE A 80 -9.75 -1.52 -15.87
N ILE A 81 -10.40 -0.39 -16.14
CA ILE A 81 -9.82 0.95 -15.90
C ILE A 81 -9.54 1.16 -14.40
N ILE A 82 -10.52 0.85 -13.54
CA ILE A 82 -10.38 0.99 -12.08
C ILE A 82 -9.29 0.05 -11.54
N ALA A 83 -9.27 -1.21 -11.99
CA ALA A 83 -8.26 -2.17 -11.60
C ALA A 83 -6.86 -1.71 -12.02
N GLY A 84 -6.69 -1.21 -13.25
CA GLY A 84 -5.42 -0.66 -13.73
C GLY A 84 -4.94 0.54 -12.91
N ALA A 85 -5.85 1.45 -12.55
CA ALA A 85 -5.53 2.64 -11.75
C ALA A 85 -5.04 2.30 -10.32
N ILE A 86 -5.42 1.14 -9.76
CA ILE A 86 -5.03 0.71 -8.42
C ILE A 86 -3.82 -0.22 -8.45
N ILE A 87 -3.80 -1.19 -9.37
CA ILE A 87 -2.76 -2.24 -9.43
C ILE A 87 -1.39 -1.62 -9.76
N ILE A 88 -1.34 -0.68 -10.71
CA ILE A 88 -0.09 -0.05 -11.15
C ILE A 88 0.63 0.67 -9.99
N PRO A 89 0.00 1.60 -9.23
CA PRO A 89 0.69 2.30 -8.14
C PRO A 89 1.05 1.37 -6.99
N VAL A 90 0.21 0.38 -6.66
CA VAL A 90 0.52 -0.61 -5.61
C VAL A 90 1.74 -1.44 -6.00
N SER A 91 1.81 -1.91 -7.25
CA SER A 91 2.97 -2.66 -7.75
C SER A 91 4.23 -1.81 -7.77
N LEU A 92 4.14 -0.54 -8.18
CA LEU A 92 5.27 0.38 -8.19
C LEU A 92 5.79 0.66 -6.78
N PHE A 93 4.87 0.89 -5.82
CA PHE A 93 5.21 1.08 -4.41
C PHE A 93 5.94 -0.13 -3.83
N LEU A 94 5.43 -1.35 -4.11
CA LEU A 94 6.06 -2.59 -3.66
C LEU A 94 7.47 -2.74 -4.25
N LEU A 95 7.64 -2.44 -5.53
CA LEU A 95 8.94 -2.49 -6.20
C LEU A 95 9.95 -1.50 -5.58
N LEU A 96 9.53 -0.27 -5.31
CA LEU A 96 10.37 0.73 -4.63
C LEU A 96 10.72 0.31 -3.20
N TRP A 97 9.78 -0.32 -2.49
CA TRP A 97 10.01 -0.83 -1.15
C TRP A 97 11.05 -1.96 -1.13
N ILE A 98 10.95 -2.91 -2.07
CA ILE A 98 11.93 -3.99 -2.24
C ILE A 98 13.30 -3.40 -2.58
N LEU A 99 13.37 -2.41 -3.49
CA LEU A 99 14.63 -1.79 -3.87
C LEU A 99 15.32 -1.10 -2.68
N LYS A 100 14.55 -0.36 -1.86
CA LYS A 100 15.05 0.26 -0.64
C LYS A 100 15.56 -0.79 0.37
N PHE A 101 14.85 -1.90 0.49
CA PHE A 101 15.25 -3.02 1.36
C PHE A 101 16.58 -3.64 0.91
N LEU A 102 16.73 -3.91 -0.39
CA LEU A 102 17.98 -4.42 -0.96
C LEU A 102 19.15 -3.45 -0.76
N PHE A 103 18.92 -2.14 -0.92
CA PHE A 103 19.95 -1.13 -0.68
C PHE A 103 20.40 -1.10 0.78
N ASN A 104 19.45 -1.25 1.71
CA ASN A 104 19.75 -1.31 3.14
C ASN A 104 20.60 -2.54 3.51
N ILE A 105 20.29 -3.71 2.95
CA ILE A 105 21.09 -4.93 3.14
C ILE A 105 22.51 -4.74 2.58
N SER A 106 22.63 -4.28 1.33
CA SER A 106 23.92 -4.05 0.69
C SER A 106 24.79 -3.08 1.50
N PHE A 107 24.20 -1.99 1.97
CA PHE A 107 24.90 -1.01 2.81
C PHE A 107 25.36 -1.60 4.14
N SER A 108 24.54 -2.46 4.77
CA SER A 108 24.90 -3.18 5.99
C SER A 108 26.10 -4.10 5.77
N ILE A 109 26.12 -4.85 4.65
CA ILE A 109 27.23 -5.74 4.30
C ILE A 109 28.51 -4.93 4.03
N ILE A 110 28.42 -3.84 3.26
CA ILE A 110 29.56 -2.96 2.99
C ILE A 110 30.14 -2.40 4.30
N ARG A 111 29.29 -1.95 5.23
CA ARG A 111 29.74 -1.48 6.55
C ARG A 111 30.42 -2.59 7.35
N TYR A 112 29.86 -3.79 7.33
CA TYR A 112 30.45 -4.94 8.02
C TYR A 112 31.84 -5.25 7.46
N LEU A 113 31.98 -5.35 6.13
CA LEU A 113 33.28 -5.57 5.47
C LEU A 113 34.30 -4.47 5.78
N PHE A 114 33.87 -3.20 5.78
CA PHE A 114 34.74 -2.08 6.12
C PHE A 114 35.19 -2.13 7.58
N SER A 115 34.31 -2.50 8.51
CA SER A 115 34.65 -2.62 9.93
C SER A 115 35.70 -3.70 10.21
N VAL A 116 35.61 -4.84 9.51
CA VAL A 116 36.60 -5.92 9.60
C VAL A 116 37.95 -5.45 9.06
N SER A 117 37.97 -4.75 7.93
CA SER A 117 39.21 -4.26 7.32
C SER A 117 39.94 -3.23 8.19
N VAL A 118 39.22 -2.29 8.81
CA VAL A 118 39.81 -1.28 9.71
C VAL A 118 40.40 -1.91 10.99
N SER A 119 39.82 -3.01 11.47
CA SER A 119 40.33 -3.71 12.66
C SER A 119 41.70 -4.38 12.43
N GLY A 120 41.97 -4.90 11.23
CA GLY A 120 43.26 -5.52 10.88
C GLY A 120 44.40 -4.51 10.72
N VAL A 121 44.12 -3.34 10.12
CA VAL A 121 45.13 -2.30 9.89
C VAL A 121 45.56 -1.63 11.20
N GLY A 122 44.66 -1.51 12.18
CA GLY A 122 44.97 -0.94 13.50
C GLY A 122 46.03 -1.74 14.28
N ALA A 123 45.98 -3.07 14.21
CA ALA A 123 46.97 -3.93 14.87
C ALA A 123 48.36 -3.85 14.21
N ILE A 124 48.39 -3.73 12.88
CA ILE A 124 49.63 -3.62 12.10
C ILE A 124 50.28 -2.23 12.28
N SER A 125 49.47 -1.16 12.32
CA SER A 125 49.95 0.20 12.59
C SER A 125 50.61 0.33 13.96
N LYS A 126 50.05 -0.31 14.99
CA LYS A 126 50.61 -0.27 16.34
C LYS A 126 52.01 -0.92 16.39
N ARG A 127 52.17 -2.10 15.76
CA ARG A 127 53.47 -2.79 15.69
C ARG A 127 54.52 -2.04 14.86
N LEU A 128 54.12 -1.37 13.78
CA LEU A 128 55.01 -0.51 12.99
C LEU A 128 55.46 0.74 13.75
N LYS A 129 54.58 1.30 14.60
CA LYS A 129 54.93 2.46 15.42
C LYS A 129 55.93 2.09 16.53
N ASP A 130 55.73 0.94 17.16
CA ASP A 130 56.66 0.43 18.19
C ASP A 130 58.03 0.06 17.60
N ALA A 131 58.09 -0.37 16.32
CA ALA A 131 59.35 -0.67 15.62
C ALA A 131 60.16 0.57 15.20
N ASN A 132 59.50 1.71 14.93
CA ASN A 132 60.18 2.97 14.59
C ASN A 132 60.57 3.80 15.81
N GLN A 133 60.07 3.47 17.00
CA GLN A 133 60.34 4.23 18.23
C GLN A 133 61.73 3.94 18.84
N TYR A 134 62.53 3.04 18.24
CA TYR A 134 63.87 2.69 18.72
C TYR A 134 65.01 3.45 18.01
N LYS A 135 64.73 4.42 17.13
CA LYS A 135 65.78 5.12 16.35
C LYS A 135 65.83 6.64 16.46
N GLU A 136 65.01 7.27 17.29
CA GLU A 136 65.10 8.71 17.56
C GLU A 136 65.20 8.95 19.05
N GLU A 137 66.41 8.77 19.56
CA GLU A 137 66.85 9.39 20.81
C GLU A 137 67.31 10.82 20.47
N VAL A 138 66.80 11.78 21.24
CA VAL A 138 67.25 13.18 21.34
C VAL A 138 66.87 14.12 20.19
N VAL A 139 65.57 14.46 20.09
CA VAL A 139 65.16 15.78 19.57
C VAL A 139 64.07 16.37 20.48
N GLU A 140 64.50 17.40 21.20
CA GLU A 140 63.77 18.52 21.81
C GLU A 140 62.23 18.43 21.84
N GLU A 141 61.73 18.31 23.07
CA GLU A 141 60.33 18.39 23.47
C GLU A 141 59.75 19.78 23.15
N THR A 142 59.32 19.95 21.90
CA THR A 142 58.56 21.13 21.49
C THR A 142 57.12 21.02 21.97
N ASP A 143 56.72 22.03 22.74
CA ASP A 143 55.43 22.27 23.38
C ASP A 143 54.24 21.96 22.45
N LYS A 144 53.69 20.74 22.55
CA LYS A 144 52.53 20.34 21.76
C LYS A 144 51.31 21.12 22.26
N PRO A 145 50.61 21.88 21.39
CA PRO A 145 49.49 22.69 21.81
C PRO A 145 48.40 21.82 22.43
N LYS A 146 48.07 22.10 23.71
CA LYS A 146 46.96 21.46 24.42
C LYS A 146 45.68 21.59 23.60
N ARG A 147 45.17 20.46 23.09
CA ARG A 147 43.96 20.43 22.27
C ARG A 147 42.74 20.75 23.13
N LYS A 148 41.94 21.73 22.68
CA LYS A 148 40.69 22.13 23.32
C LYS A 148 39.70 20.94 23.37
N PRO A 149 38.98 20.70 24.48
CA PRO A 149 37.94 19.68 24.53
C PRO A 149 36.83 20.00 23.53
N MET A 150 36.47 19.01 22.71
CA MET A 150 35.41 19.15 21.70
C MET A 150 34.02 19.20 22.35
N LYS A 151 33.13 20.01 21.78
CA LYS A 151 31.73 20.11 22.23
C LYS A 151 30.91 18.95 21.68
N LEU A 152 29.82 18.59 22.37
CA LEU A 152 28.94 17.49 21.95
C LEU A 152 28.40 17.67 20.52
N GLY A 153 27.99 18.88 20.14
CA GLY A 153 27.51 19.18 18.79
C GLY A 153 28.58 18.96 17.71
N GLU A 154 29.84 19.33 17.98
CA GLU A 154 30.96 19.08 17.06
C GLU A 154 31.24 17.59 16.92
N ILE A 155 31.05 16.82 18.00
CA ILE A 155 31.24 15.36 17.97
C ILE A 155 30.15 14.72 17.10
N LEU A 156 28.90 15.15 17.27
CA LEU A 156 27.77 14.63 16.47
C LEU A 156 27.98 14.87 14.98
N ILE A 157 28.36 16.10 14.59
CA ILE A 157 28.59 16.49 13.19
C ILE A 157 29.78 15.72 12.59
N ASN A 158 30.92 15.68 13.31
CA ASN A 158 32.16 15.19 12.71
C ASN A 158 32.36 13.67 12.80
N PHE A 159 31.79 13.00 13.81
CA PHE A 159 32.15 11.61 14.12
C PHE A 159 30.98 10.64 14.17
N VAL A 160 29.77 11.08 14.49
CA VAL A 160 28.67 10.14 14.77
C VAL A 160 27.63 10.10 13.66
N SER A 161 27.12 11.27 13.24
CA SER A 161 25.96 11.32 12.35
C SER A 161 26.15 12.33 11.23
N ARG A 162 26.14 11.86 9.97
CA ARG A 162 26.22 12.73 8.79
C ARG A 162 24.94 13.53 8.55
N SER A 163 23.82 13.13 9.16
CA SER A 163 22.54 13.82 9.06
C SER A 163 22.40 14.99 10.04
N VAL A 164 23.24 15.05 11.08
CA VAL A 164 23.26 16.18 12.01
C VAL A 164 24.14 17.27 11.41
N THR A 165 23.55 18.42 11.10
CA THR A 165 24.25 19.60 10.57
C THR A 165 24.42 20.69 11.63
N SER A 166 25.23 21.71 11.33
CA SER A 166 25.40 22.89 12.17
C SER A 166 24.07 23.60 12.45
N GLU A 167 23.18 23.64 11.46
CA GLU A 167 21.88 24.30 11.54
C GLU A 167 20.98 23.59 12.55
N HIS A 168 20.98 22.25 12.56
CA HIS A 168 20.26 21.46 13.56
C HIS A 168 20.74 21.75 14.99
N ILE A 169 22.06 21.87 15.19
CA ILE A 169 22.62 22.22 16.50
C ILE A 169 22.19 23.64 16.91
N ASN A 170 22.24 24.61 16.00
CA ASN A 170 21.83 25.99 16.27
C ASN A 170 20.33 26.10 16.59
N MET A 171 19.49 25.35 15.87
CA MET A 171 18.05 25.27 16.16
C MET A 171 17.79 24.71 17.55
N ALA A 172 18.44 23.60 17.92
CA ALA A 172 18.31 23.01 19.24
C ALA A 172 18.80 23.95 20.35
N LEU A 173 19.90 24.70 20.12
CA LEU A 173 20.38 25.71 21.07
C LEU A 173 19.42 26.90 21.22
N ASN A 174 18.78 27.33 20.13
CA ASN A 174 17.78 28.39 20.19
C ASN A 174 16.54 27.95 20.96
N GLU A 175 16.06 26.72 20.75
CA GLU A 175 14.98 26.13 21.53
C GLU A 175 15.35 25.96 23.01
N GLN A 176 16.60 25.57 23.30
CA GLN A 176 17.09 25.50 24.68
C GLN A 176 17.05 26.86 25.40
N LYS A 177 17.35 27.96 24.70
CA LYS A 177 17.32 29.32 25.25
C LYS A 177 15.91 29.83 25.54
N LYS A 178 14.93 29.44 24.71
CA LYS A 178 13.53 29.82 24.87
C LYS A 178 12.86 29.10 26.04
N ASN A 179 13.34 27.90 26.38
CA ASN A 179 12.74 27.07 27.41
C ASN A 179 13.31 27.40 28.81
N SER A 180 12.45 27.69 29.78
CA SER A 180 12.83 27.99 31.18
C SER A 180 13.59 26.84 31.84
N ASP A 181 13.23 25.61 31.48
CA ASP A 181 13.70 24.40 32.14
C ASP A 181 15.09 23.96 31.61
N ARG A 182 15.59 24.62 30.55
CA ARG A 182 16.89 24.40 29.92
C ARG A 182 17.22 22.90 29.72
N PRO A 183 16.39 22.15 28.97
CA PRO A 183 16.62 20.73 28.76
C PRO A 183 17.99 20.45 28.13
N LEU A 184 18.54 19.26 28.36
CA LEU A 184 19.84 18.87 27.83
C LEU A 184 19.83 18.89 26.30
N ILE A 185 20.89 19.43 25.68
CA ILE A 185 20.94 19.60 24.23
C ILE A 185 20.75 18.28 23.47
N GLY A 186 21.26 17.17 24.01
CA GLY A 186 21.07 15.83 23.43
C GLY A 186 19.59 15.40 23.41
N GLN A 187 18.82 15.73 24.46
CA GLN A 187 17.39 15.43 24.52
C GLN A 187 16.60 16.29 23.53
N LEU A 188 16.95 17.57 23.39
CA LEU A 188 16.37 18.47 22.39
C LEU A 188 16.60 17.97 20.97
N LEU A 189 17.82 17.52 20.66
CA LEU A 189 18.14 16.97 19.34
C LEU A 189 17.32 15.70 19.03
N ILE A 190 17.06 14.85 20.03
CA ILE A 190 16.19 13.69 19.89
C ILE A 190 14.73 14.10 19.68
N ARG A 191 14.24 15.02 20.51
CA ARG A 191 12.86 15.52 20.44
C ARG A 191 12.55 16.20 19.11
N LEU A 192 13.50 16.93 18.54
CA LEU A 192 13.36 17.61 17.25
C LEU A 192 13.56 16.66 16.05
N GLY A 193 13.90 15.38 16.29
CA GLY A 193 14.12 14.40 15.24
C GLY A 193 15.43 14.58 14.46
N PHE A 194 16.36 15.39 14.98
CA PHE A 194 17.65 15.64 14.33
C PHE A 194 18.69 14.55 14.63
N ALA A 195 18.56 13.89 15.79
CA ALA A 195 19.43 12.78 16.18
C ALA A 195 18.64 11.68 16.88
N THR A 196 19.13 10.45 16.85
CA THR A 196 18.59 9.32 17.61
C THR A 196 19.25 9.21 18.98
N ALA A 197 18.59 8.54 19.94
CA ALA A 197 19.15 8.32 21.27
C ALA A 197 20.48 7.56 21.24
N VAL A 198 20.63 6.61 20.30
CA VAL A 198 21.85 5.83 20.11
C VAL A 198 23.00 6.71 19.63
N GLU A 199 22.75 7.66 18.72
CA GLU A 199 23.77 8.61 18.25
C GLU A 199 24.22 9.55 19.38
N VAL A 200 23.27 10.04 20.18
CA VAL A 200 23.61 10.91 21.32
C VAL A 200 24.45 10.17 22.36
N ASP A 201 24.11 8.91 22.69
CA ASP A 201 24.90 8.09 23.62
C ASP A 201 26.32 7.81 23.07
N ALA A 202 26.43 7.48 21.77
CA ALA A 202 27.73 7.31 21.12
C ALA A 202 28.60 8.57 21.18
N ALA A 203 28.00 9.75 20.96
CA ALA A 203 28.70 11.02 21.05
C ALA A 203 29.19 11.33 22.47
N LEU A 204 28.37 11.04 23.49
CA LEU A 204 28.74 11.21 24.90
C LEU A 204 29.89 10.29 25.30
N LYS A 205 29.90 9.03 24.83
CA LYS A 205 31.02 8.10 25.06
C LYS A 205 32.33 8.62 24.47
N ILE A 206 32.29 9.24 23.28
CA ILE A 206 33.48 9.87 22.67
C ILE A 206 33.92 11.09 23.49
N GLN A 207 32.98 11.89 23.97
CA GLN A 207 33.26 13.06 24.80
C GLN A 207 33.91 12.67 26.13
N GLY A 208 33.39 11.66 26.82
CA GLY A 208 33.91 11.15 28.10
C GLY A 208 35.33 10.59 27.98
N LYS A 209 35.60 9.74 26.97
CA LYS A 209 36.94 9.18 26.73
C LYS A 209 38.03 10.23 26.51
N LYS A 210 37.68 11.43 26.02
CA LYS A 210 38.64 12.53 25.84
C LYS A 210 38.87 13.34 27.11
N ALA A 211 37.89 13.40 28.02
CA ALA A 211 38.04 14.12 29.28
C ALA A 211 39.03 13.41 30.22
N ASP A 212 38.99 12.08 30.27
CA ASP A 212 39.87 11.30 31.15
C ASP A 212 41.34 11.35 30.72
N LYS A 213 41.60 11.38 29.40
CA LYS A 213 42.97 11.48 28.85
C LYS A 213 43.70 12.78 29.17
N ASN A 214 42.97 13.84 29.55
CA ASN A 214 43.59 15.12 29.89
C ASN A 214 43.92 15.25 31.39
N LYS A 215 43.55 14.26 32.22
CA LYS A 215 43.81 14.26 33.68
C LYS A 215 45.06 13.47 34.08
N THR A 216 45.55 12.60 33.20
CA THR A 216 46.81 11.84 33.32
C THR A 216 47.94 12.59 32.64
#